data_AF-F7PQM1-F1
#
_entry.id   AF-F7PQM1-F1
#
_cell.length_a   1.000
_cell.length_b   1.000
_cell.length_c   1.000
_cell.angle_alpha   90.00
_cell.angle_beta   90.00
_cell.angle_gamma   90.00
#
_symmetry.space_group_name_H-M   'P 1'
#
loop_
_entity.id
_entity.type
_entity.pdbx_description
1 polymer ?
#
loop_
_entity_poly.entity_id
_entity_poly.type
_entity_poly.pdbx_seq_one_letter_code
_entity_poly.pdbx_strand_id
1 'polypeptide(L)'
;MTDETDTDEQAYERHQRQVSESVDGGGCAETWETLSEQRRPDEDATQQDTDIEEILLDLDCLQFSEDGEDFELEPSFRHAWQSAIDDLGENLDAVIADVFTVDGTIEIETTEGAVHVRHDERLLGQWVSHPALIADLAACHVFAHRDDDWAERAPAERSRFAGSARLYLDFCPDCGGDASFDTDVVSSCCHDYEVATVSCEGCDVTLFELPVARNSA
;
A
#
# COMPACT_ATOMS: atom_id res chain seq x y z
N MET A 1 41.38 -31.72 -5.25
CA MET A 1 40.99 -30.33 -4.94
C MET A 1 40.06 -29.90 -6.05
N THR A 2 38.81 -30.32 -5.90
CA THR A 2 37.62 -29.97 -6.67
C THR A 2 36.48 -30.70 -5.96
N ASP A 3 35.27 -30.15 -6.07
CA ASP A 3 33.99 -30.83 -5.79
C ASP A 3 33.27 -30.59 -4.46
N GLU A 4 33.38 -29.39 -3.86
CA GLU A 4 32.41 -28.95 -2.82
C GLU A 4 31.45 -27.85 -3.34
N THR A 5 31.88 -27.01 -4.28
CA THR A 5 31.04 -25.93 -4.83
C THR A 5 29.99 -26.39 -5.85
N ASP A 6 30.21 -27.53 -6.50
CA ASP A 6 29.27 -28.08 -7.51
C ASP A 6 28.01 -28.69 -6.86
N THR A 7 28.11 -29.09 -5.59
CA THR A 7 26.99 -29.69 -4.85
C THR A 7 26.03 -28.63 -4.30
N ASP A 8 26.54 -27.45 -3.93
CA ASP A 8 25.75 -26.35 -3.40
C ASP A 8 24.95 -25.62 -4.49
N GLU A 9 25.52 -25.45 -5.69
CA GLU A 9 24.83 -24.85 -6.84
C GLU A 9 23.68 -25.75 -7.32
N GLN A 10 23.91 -27.07 -7.39
CA GLN A 10 22.88 -28.05 -7.71
C GLN A 10 21.82 -28.24 -6.61
N ALA A 11 22.12 -27.88 -5.36
CA ALA A 11 21.14 -27.86 -4.26
C ALA A 11 20.29 -26.59 -4.31
N TYR A 12 20.90 -25.45 -4.65
CA TYR A 12 20.24 -24.17 -4.83
C TYR A 12 19.27 -24.17 -6.01
N GLU A 13 19.68 -24.72 -7.16
CA GLU A 13 18.81 -24.86 -8.34
C GLU A 13 17.64 -25.82 -8.08
N ARG A 14 17.84 -26.86 -7.26
CA ARG A 14 16.78 -27.79 -6.86
C ARG A 14 15.75 -27.12 -5.95
N HIS A 15 16.22 -26.26 -5.04
CA HIS A 15 15.36 -25.48 -4.16
C HIS A 15 14.55 -24.46 -4.95
N GLN A 16 15.15 -23.75 -5.91
CA GLN A 16 14.42 -22.82 -6.79
C GLN A 16 13.37 -23.53 -7.64
N ARG A 17 13.69 -24.73 -8.18
CA ARG A 17 12.70 -25.52 -8.92
C ARG A 17 11.53 -25.96 -8.05
N GLN A 18 11.82 -26.41 -6.83
CA GLN A 18 10.80 -26.85 -5.89
C GLN A 18 9.90 -25.69 -5.41
N VAL A 19 10.45 -24.47 -5.27
CA VAL A 19 9.67 -23.25 -5.01
C VAL A 19 8.81 -22.87 -6.21
N SER A 20 9.33 -22.96 -7.43
CA SER A 20 8.59 -22.62 -8.67
C SER A 20 7.47 -23.62 -9.01
N GLU A 21 7.67 -24.91 -8.71
CA GLU A 21 6.70 -25.98 -8.98
C GLU A 21 5.61 -26.09 -7.88
N SER A 22 5.75 -25.36 -6.77
CA SER A 22 4.69 -25.20 -5.76
C SER A 22 3.76 -24.00 -6.02
N VAL A 23 4.01 -23.18 -7.05
CA VAL A 23 3.13 -22.08 -7.46
C VAL A 23 2.09 -22.59 -8.46
N ASP A 24 1.31 -23.57 -8.04
CA ASP A 24 0.04 -23.92 -8.67
C ASP A 24 -1.07 -23.35 -7.78
N GLY A 25 -1.55 -22.15 -8.13
CA GLY A 25 -2.70 -21.50 -7.50
C GLY A 25 -2.49 -20.01 -7.27
N GLY A 26 -3.17 -19.19 -8.07
CA GLY A 26 -3.16 -17.73 -7.94
C GLY A 26 -3.43 -17.29 -6.50
N GLY A 27 -2.49 -16.55 -5.93
CA GLY A 27 -2.59 -15.98 -4.59
C GLY A 27 -2.24 -14.51 -4.65
N CYS A 28 -3.27 -13.67 -4.79
CA CYS A 28 -3.23 -12.22 -4.72
C CYS A 28 -2.79 -11.82 -3.30
N ALA A 29 -1.54 -11.38 -3.11
CA ALA A 29 -1.05 -10.71 -1.90
C ALA A 29 0.44 -10.34 -2.08
N GLU A 30 0.72 -9.43 -3.00
CA GLU A 30 1.99 -8.71 -3.01
C GLU A 30 1.66 -7.23 -2.90
N THR A 31 1.31 -6.82 -1.69
CA THR A 31 1.00 -5.44 -1.34
C THR A 31 2.31 -4.67 -1.19
N TRP A 32 2.34 -3.45 -1.72
CA TRP A 32 3.52 -2.60 -1.92
C TRP A 32 4.45 -2.45 -0.70
N GLU A 33 3.93 -2.52 0.54
CA GLU A 33 4.71 -2.45 1.78
C GLU A 33 5.54 -3.73 2.03
N THR A 34 5.05 -4.92 1.64
CA THR A 34 5.82 -6.18 1.72
C THR A 34 6.86 -6.29 0.59
N LEU A 35 6.61 -5.63 -0.54
CA LEU A 35 7.55 -5.55 -1.65
C LEU A 35 8.69 -4.55 -1.36
N SER A 36 8.44 -3.46 -0.60
CA SER A 36 9.47 -2.47 -0.29
C SER A 36 10.59 -3.03 0.61
N GLU A 37 10.27 -3.93 1.54
CA GLU A 37 11.25 -4.62 2.38
C GLU A 37 12.19 -5.57 1.60
N GLN A 38 11.78 -6.00 0.39
CA GLN A 38 12.52 -6.99 -0.41
C GLN A 38 13.08 -6.42 -1.73
N ARG A 39 12.83 -5.15 -2.04
CA ARG A 39 13.20 -4.52 -3.31
C ARG A 39 14.67 -4.10 -3.33
N ARG A 40 15.47 -4.72 -4.22
CA ARG A 40 16.65 -4.06 -4.76
C ARG A 40 16.17 -2.92 -5.67
N PRO A 41 16.80 -1.73 -5.65
CA PRO A 41 16.36 -0.62 -6.50
C PRO A 41 16.62 -0.97 -7.96
N ASP A 42 15.57 -1.42 -8.66
CA ASP A 42 15.54 -1.50 -10.11
C ASP A 42 15.14 -0.12 -10.67
N GLU A 43 15.85 0.34 -11.70
CA GLU A 43 15.70 1.66 -12.34
C GLU A 43 14.31 1.89 -12.99
N ASP A 44 13.41 0.90 -12.97
CA ASP A 44 12.07 0.93 -13.56
C ASP A 44 10.98 1.48 -12.60
N ALA A 45 11.29 1.67 -11.31
CA ALA A 45 10.33 2.12 -10.31
C ALA A 45 9.94 3.60 -10.44
N THR A 46 10.82 4.46 -10.96
CA THR A 46 10.56 5.90 -11.09
C THR A 46 9.62 6.24 -12.25
N GLN A 47 9.57 5.40 -13.28
CA GLN A 47 8.63 5.56 -14.40
C GLN A 47 7.21 5.12 -13.98
N GLN A 48 7.12 4.12 -13.11
CA GLN A 48 5.86 3.57 -12.60
C GLN A 48 5.11 4.54 -11.66
N ASP A 49 5.80 5.39 -10.88
CA ASP A 49 5.14 6.34 -9.98
C ASP A 49 4.49 7.50 -10.76
N THR A 50 5.18 8.09 -11.73
CA THR A 50 4.58 9.15 -12.59
C THR A 50 3.31 8.69 -13.31
N ASP A 51 3.18 7.40 -13.63
CA ASP A 51 1.95 6.84 -14.20
C ASP A 51 0.79 6.82 -13.18
N ILE A 52 1.05 6.64 -11.87
CA ILE A 52 -0.04 6.58 -10.88
C ILE A 52 -0.61 7.96 -10.57
N GLU A 53 0.21 9.01 -10.45
CA GLU A 53 -0.32 10.36 -10.19
C GLU A 53 -1.16 10.87 -11.37
N GLU A 54 -0.76 10.59 -12.61
CA GLU A 54 -1.56 10.93 -13.81
C GLU A 54 -2.93 10.25 -13.78
N ILE A 55 -2.98 8.97 -13.39
CA ILE A 55 -4.25 8.25 -13.24
C ILE A 55 -5.08 8.85 -12.09
N LEU A 56 -4.47 9.19 -10.95
CA LEU A 56 -5.18 9.78 -9.83
C LEU A 56 -5.72 11.19 -10.14
N LEU A 57 -5.03 11.96 -10.99
CA LEU A 57 -5.57 13.21 -11.55
C LEU A 57 -6.79 12.93 -12.45
N ASP A 58 -6.69 11.96 -13.35
CA ASP A 58 -7.78 11.60 -14.28
C ASP A 58 -9.03 11.09 -13.56
N LEU A 59 -8.86 10.47 -12.38
CA LEU A 59 -9.96 10.02 -11.52
C LEU A 59 -10.50 11.12 -10.58
N ASP A 60 -10.09 12.37 -10.78
CA ASP A 60 -10.38 13.52 -9.92
C ASP A 60 -10.03 13.24 -8.44
N CYS A 61 -9.06 12.34 -8.16
CA CYS A 61 -8.60 12.07 -6.79
C CYS A 61 -7.63 13.14 -6.33
N LEU A 62 -6.75 13.55 -7.24
CA LEU A 62 -5.78 14.61 -7.03
C LEU A 62 -6.09 15.81 -7.90
N GLN A 63 -5.55 16.95 -7.48
CA GLN A 63 -5.37 18.13 -8.30
C GLN A 63 -3.97 18.69 -8.06
N PHE A 64 -3.51 19.57 -8.95
CA PHE A 64 -2.32 20.37 -8.67
C PHE A 64 -2.58 21.34 -7.53
N SER A 65 -1.59 21.53 -6.66
CA SER A 65 -1.56 22.58 -5.65
C SER A 65 -1.67 23.98 -6.28
N GLU A 66 -1.97 25.00 -5.47
CA GLU A 66 -2.12 26.39 -5.95
C GLU A 66 -0.89 26.94 -6.68
N ASP A 67 0.32 26.51 -6.28
CA ASP A 67 1.59 26.87 -6.93
C ASP A 67 1.92 25.99 -8.15
N GLY A 68 1.20 24.88 -8.32
CA GLY A 68 1.38 23.91 -9.40
C GLY A 68 2.67 23.10 -9.30
N GLU A 69 3.31 23.08 -8.12
CA GLU A 69 4.57 22.36 -7.90
C GLU A 69 4.35 20.97 -7.28
N ASP A 70 3.16 20.70 -6.72
CA ASP A 70 2.82 19.44 -6.05
C ASP A 70 1.37 19.01 -6.33
N PHE A 71 0.93 17.93 -5.69
CA PHE A 71 -0.44 17.43 -5.70
C PHE A 71 -1.10 17.54 -4.33
N GLU A 72 -2.39 17.79 -4.35
CA GLU A 72 -3.26 17.76 -3.18
C GLU A 72 -4.55 16.99 -3.50
N LEU A 73 -5.26 16.55 -2.48
CA LEU A 73 -6.56 15.90 -2.69
C LEU A 73 -7.53 16.88 -3.35
N GLU A 74 -8.20 16.40 -4.39
CA GLU A 74 -9.30 17.15 -4.97
C GLU A 74 -10.44 17.26 -3.92
N PRO A 75 -11.01 18.46 -3.69
CA PRO A 75 -11.96 18.68 -2.61
C PRO A 75 -13.20 17.78 -2.63
N SER A 76 -13.72 17.44 -3.81
CA SER A 76 -14.84 16.51 -3.93
C SER A 76 -14.45 15.07 -3.60
N PHE A 77 -13.22 14.64 -3.96
CA PHE A 77 -12.69 13.33 -3.57
C PHE A 77 -12.49 13.28 -2.06
N ARG A 78 -11.84 14.30 -1.49
CA ARG A 78 -11.62 14.44 -0.05
C ARG A 78 -12.94 14.29 0.73
N HIS A 79 -13.99 14.98 0.30
CA HIS A 79 -15.30 14.89 0.96
C HIS A 79 -15.94 13.50 0.80
N ALA A 80 -15.87 12.90 -0.38
CA ALA A 80 -16.37 11.56 -0.62
C ALA A 80 -15.61 10.51 0.21
N TRP A 81 -14.30 10.66 0.35
CA TRP A 81 -13.45 9.78 1.13
C TRP A 81 -13.78 9.86 2.61
N GLN A 82 -13.94 11.07 3.16
CA GLN A 82 -14.41 11.26 4.54
C GLN A 82 -15.78 10.61 4.78
N SER A 83 -16.74 10.81 3.87
CA SER A 83 -18.05 10.16 3.98
C SER A 83 -17.94 8.64 3.92
N ALA A 84 -17.11 8.10 3.03
CA ALA A 84 -16.91 6.66 2.91
C ALA A 84 -16.25 6.07 4.17
N ILE A 85 -15.35 6.81 4.82
CA ILE A 85 -14.77 6.44 6.13
C ILE A 85 -15.85 6.41 7.21
N ASP A 86 -16.68 7.44 7.29
CA ASP A 86 -17.79 7.50 8.27
C ASP A 86 -18.84 6.39 8.05
N ASP A 87 -19.03 5.97 6.80
CA ASP A 87 -19.97 4.92 6.41
C ASP A 87 -19.40 3.49 6.58
N LEU A 88 -18.09 3.34 6.86
CA LEU A 88 -17.51 2.05 7.21
C LEU A 88 -18.06 1.60 8.57
N GLY A 89 -19.04 0.71 8.51
CA GLY A 89 -19.63 0.10 9.70
C GLY A 89 -18.69 -0.85 10.44
N GLU A 90 -19.19 -1.44 11.53
CA GLU A 90 -18.40 -2.32 12.40
C GLU A 90 -18.04 -3.68 11.75
N ASN A 91 -18.68 -4.06 10.63
CA ASN A 91 -18.45 -5.34 9.93
C ASN A 91 -17.34 -5.20 8.88
N LEU A 92 -16.13 -4.90 9.35
CA LEU A 92 -14.97 -4.65 8.48
C LEU A 92 -14.56 -5.90 7.68
N ASP A 93 -14.79 -7.08 8.24
CA ASP A 93 -14.58 -8.38 7.59
C ASP A 93 -15.37 -8.53 6.29
N ALA A 94 -16.65 -8.15 6.29
CA ALA A 94 -17.51 -8.20 5.11
C ALA A 94 -17.08 -7.16 4.05
N VAL A 95 -16.66 -5.97 4.48
CA VAL A 95 -16.14 -4.93 3.57
C VAL A 95 -14.86 -5.39 2.89
N ILE A 96 -13.92 -5.97 3.66
CA ILE A 96 -12.68 -6.52 3.13
C ILE A 96 -12.98 -7.63 2.12
N ALA A 97 -13.88 -8.57 2.47
CA ALA A 97 -14.26 -9.65 1.57
C ALA A 97 -14.79 -9.13 0.22
N ASP A 98 -15.61 -8.08 0.24
CA ASP A 98 -16.13 -7.42 -0.97
C ASP A 98 -15.03 -6.73 -1.79
N VAL A 99 -14.24 -5.87 -1.14
CA VAL A 99 -13.17 -5.08 -1.81
C VAL A 99 -12.13 -5.99 -2.47
N PHE A 100 -11.71 -7.05 -1.76
CA PHE A 100 -10.75 -8.04 -2.29
C PHE A 100 -11.41 -9.13 -3.13
N THR A 101 -12.74 -9.15 -3.23
CA THR A 101 -13.53 -10.14 -3.99
C THR A 101 -13.18 -11.58 -3.59
N VAL A 102 -13.17 -11.84 -2.28
CA VAL A 102 -12.85 -13.15 -1.69
C VAL A 102 -14.01 -13.69 -0.87
N ASP A 103 -14.23 -15.00 -0.97
CA ASP A 103 -15.15 -15.74 -0.12
C ASP A 103 -14.36 -16.51 0.93
N GLY A 104 -14.74 -16.45 2.22
CA GLY A 104 -14.09 -17.22 3.28
C GLY A 104 -14.03 -16.47 4.60
N THR A 105 -13.16 -16.92 5.51
CA THR A 105 -12.97 -16.24 6.79
C THR A 105 -11.92 -15.15 6.65
N ILE A 106 -12.30 -13.92 7.00
CA ILE A 106 -11.39 -12.78 7.14
C ILE A 106 -11.00 -12.63 8.60
N GLU A 107 -9.70 -12.52 8.84
CA GLU A 107 -9.14 -12.26 10.17
C GLU A 107 -8.30 -10.98 10.11
N ILE A 108 -8.52 -10.08 11.06
CA ILE A 108 -7.78 -8.82 11.20
C ILE A 108 -6.98 -8.91 12.49
N GLU A 109 -5.66 -8.87 12.38
CA GLU A 109 -4.73 -8.90 13.51
C GLU A 109 -3.99 -7.58 13.60
N THR A 110 -4.15 -6.88 14.73
CA THR A 110 -3.43 -5.63 15.01
C THR A 110 -2.27 -5.88 15.97
N THR A 111 -1.08 -5.43 15.57
CA THR A 111 0.14 -5.43 16.38
C THR A 111 0.56 -3.99 16.69
N GLU A 112 1.64 -3.80 17.43
CA GLU A 112 2.12 -2.46 17.82
C GLU A 112 2.59 -1.60 16.62
N GLY A 113 2.95 -2.22 15.49
CA GLY A 113 3.47 -1.49 14.31
C GLY A 113 2.84 -1.88 12.98
N ALA A 114 1.80 -2.73 12.98
CA ALA A 114 1.14 -3.14 11.74
C ALA A 114 -0.24 -3.76 12.00
N VAL A 115 -1.10 -3.68 10.98
CA VAL A 115 -2.34 -4.44 10.85
C VAL A 115 -2.18 -5.45 9.73
N HIS A 116 -2.48 -6.71 10.03
CA HIS A 116 -2.46 -7.80 9.07
C HIS A 116 -3.88 -8.28 8.81
N VAL A 117 -4.25 -8.41 7.54
CA VAL A 117 -5.52 -9.02 7.13
C VAL A 117 -5.20 -10.36 6.50
N ARG A 118 -5.87 -11.41 6.96
CA ARG A 118 -5.73 -12.77 6.44
C ARG A 118 -7.05 -13.31 5.92
N HIS A 119 -6.98 -14.13 4.89
CA HIS A 119 -8.08 -14.90 4.31
C HIS A 119 -7.71 -16.37 4.36
N ASP A 120 -8.49 -17.17 5.10
CA ASP A 120 -8.24 -18.60 5.29
C ASP A 120 -6.75 -18.90 5.61
N GLU A 121 -6.22 -18.22 6.63
CA GLU A 121 -4.81 -18.27 7.08
C GLU A 121 -3.76 -17.68 6.12
N ARG A 122 -4.12 -17.27 4.90
CA ARG A 122 -3.23 -16.61 3.94
C ARG A 122 -3.22 -15.10 4.15
N LEU A 123 -2.05 -14.47 4.21
CA LEU A 123 -1.95 -13.01 4.28
C LEU A 123 -2.55 -12.39 3.00
N LEU A 124 -3.51 -11.47 3.14
CA LEU A 124 -4.05 -10.67 2.05
C LEU A 124 -3.33 -9.33 1.93
N GLY A 125 -3.05 -8.70 3.07
CA GLY A 125 -2.40 -7.40 3.10
C GLY A 125 -1.90 -7.04 4.49
N GLN A 126 -1.03 -6.04 4.49
CA GLN A 126 -0.46 -5.42 5.68
C GLN A 126 -0.56 -3.92 5.52
N TRP A 127 -0.81 -3.24 6.64
CA TRP A 127 -0.86 -1.79 6.73
C TRP A 127 -0.09 -1.33 7.96
N VAL A 128 0.52 -0.14 7.88
CA VAL A 128 1.22 0.51 9.01
C VAL A 128 0.32 0.75 10.24
N SER A 129 -1.00 0.90 10.04
CA SER A 129 -1.94 1.13 11.12
C SER A 129 -3.37 0.75 10.74
N HIS A 130 -4.26 0.64 11.73
CA HIS A 130 -5.70 0.41 11.47
C HIS A 130 -6.34 1.56 10.68
N PRO A 131 -6.08 2.85 10.99
CA PRO A 131 -6.59 3.95 10.18
C PRO A 131 -6.11 3.94 8.73
N ALA A 132 -4.91 3.41 8.45
CA ALA A 132 -4.43 3.21 7.09
C ALA A 132 -5.25 2.14 6.32
N LEU A 133 -5.61 1.02 6.97
CA LEU A 133 -6.52 0.03 6.39
C LEU A 133 -7.89 0.66 6.08
N ILE A 134 -8.43 1.45 7.02
CA ILE A 134 -9.71 2.14 6.86
C ILE A 134 -9.67 3.13 5.69
N ALA A 135 -8.58 3.91 5.58
CA ALA A 135 -8.36 4.81 4.45
C ALA A 135 -8.40 4.06 3.11
N ASP A 136 -7.69 2.93 3.00
CA ASP A 136 -7.62 2.18 1.74
C ASP A 136 -8.97 1.57 1.34
N LEU A 137 -9.72 1.02 2.29
CA LEU A 137 -11.05 0.45 2.02
C LEU A 137 -12.05 1.53 1.58
N ALA A 138 -12.02 2.69 2.24
CA ALA A 138 -12.85 3.82 1.87
C ALA A 138 -12.44 4.42 0.52
N ALA A 139 -11.14 4.50 0.23
CA ALA A 139 -10.64 4.97 -1.08
C ALA A 139 -11.10 4.03 -2.19
N CYS A 140 -11.00 2.71 -2.01
CA CYS A 140 -11.52 1.72 -2.94
C CYS A 140 -13.02 1.93 -3.24
N HIS A 141 -13.81 2.28 -2.21
CA HIS A 141 -15.23 2.59 -2.38
C HIS A 141 -15.45 3.85 -3.23
N VAL A 142 -14.68 4.92 -3.02
CA VAL A 142 -14.79 6.14 -3.82
C VAL A 142 -14.34 5.89 -5.26
N PHE A 143 -13.22 5.19 -5.47
CA PHE A 143 -12.73 4.86 -6.81
C PHE A 143 -13.73 4.02 -7.61
N ALA A 144 -14.43 3.07 -6.95
CA ALA A 144 -15.48 2.28 -7.59
C ALA A 144 -16.63 3.10 -8.19
N HIS A 145 -16.82 4.36 -7.74
CA HIS A 145 -17.83 5.27 -8.27
C HIS A 145 -17.31 6.23 -9.35
N ARG A 146 -15.99 6.37 -9.46
CA ARG A 146 -15.33 7.34 -10.35
C ARG A 146 -14.67 6.68 -11.55
N ASP A 147 -14.26 5.43 -11.37
CA ASP A 147 -13.64 4.62 -12.40
C ASP A 147 -14.61 3.56 -12.91
N ASP A 148 -15.12 3.76 -14.14
CA ASP A 148 -16.04 2.83 -14.79
C ASP A 148 -15.44 1.42 -14.96
N ASP A 149 -14.11 1.31 -15.06
CA ASP A 149 -13.39 0.05 -15.26
C ASP A 149 -12.93 -0.58 -13.93
N TRP A 150 -13.30 -0.01 -12.77
CA TRP A 150 -12.82 -0.44 -11.46
C TRP A 150 -13.00 -1.94 -11.19
N ALA A 151 -14.18 -2.48 -11.56
CA ALA A 151 -14.51 -3.89 -11.39
C ALA A 151 -13.67 -4.83 -12.27
N GLU A 152 -13.09 -4.32 -13.37
CA GLU A 152 -12.24 -5.07 -14.30
C GLU A 152 -10.77 -5.00 -13.91
N ARG A 153 -10.36 -3.99 -13.13
CA ARG A 153 -8.99 -3.89 -12.59
C ARG A 153 -8.64 -5.05 -11.68
N ALA A 154 -7.37 -5.44 -11.70
CA ALA A 154 -6.86 -6.48 -10.82
C ALA A 154 -6.87 -6.00 -9.36
N PRO A 155 -7.08 -6.89 -8.37
CA PRO A 155 -7.04 -6.50 -6.96
C PRO A 155 -5.77 -5.75 -6.55
N ALA A 156 -4.61 -6.18 -7.05
CA ALA A 156 -3.33 -5.52 -6.77
C ALA A 156 -3.26 -4.07 -7.28
N GLU A 157 -3.93 -3.78 -8.39
CA GLU A 157 -4.02 -2.45 -8.97
C GLU A 157 -4.96 -1.55 -8.15
N ARG A 158 -6.12 -2.08 -7.74
CA ARG A 158 -7.02 -1.38 -6.82
C ARG A 158 -6.34 -1.02 -5.50
N SER A 159 -5.60 -1.97 -4.92
CA SER A 159 -4.80 -1.74 -3.72
C SER A 159 -3.70 -0.71 -3.94
N ARG A 160 -3.07 -0.70 -5.13
CA ARG A 160 -2.08 0.33 -5.49
C ARG A 160 -2.69 1.73 -5.45
N PHE A 161 -3.88 1.92 -6.04
CA PHE A 161 -4.52 3.23 -6.14
C PHE A 161 -4.87 3.77 -4.75
N ALA A 162 -5.47 2.91 -3.92
CA ALA A 162 -5.77 3.23 -2.53
C ALA A 162 -4.52 3.59 -1.72
N GLY A 163 -3.48 2.76 -1.79
CA GLY A 163 -2.22 2.99 -1.10
C GLY A 163 -1.49 4.26 -1.56
N SER A 164 -1.49 4.56 -2.86
CA SER A 164 -0.91 5.80 -3.41
C SER A 164 -1.69 7.04 -2.97
N ALA A 165 -3.02 6.98 -2.89
CA ALA A 165 -3.82 8.10 -2.40
C ALA A 165 -3.49 8.47 -0.94
N ARG A 166 -3.04 7.52 -0.10
CA ARG A 166 -2.65 7.78 1.29
C ARG A 166 -1.46 8.73 1.43
N LEU A 167 -0.61 8.85 0.41
CA LEU A 167 0.50 9.81 0.40
C LEU A 167 0.01 11.26 0.50
N TYR A 168 -1.21 11.53 0.03
CA TYR A 168 -1.81 12.86 -0.06
C TYR A 168 -2.86 13.11 1.03
N LEU A 169 -3.00 12.22 2.02
CA LEU A 169 -3.94 12.41 3.12
C LEU A 169 -3.62 13.70 3.90
N ASP A 170 -4.55 14.65 3.87
CA ASP A 170 -4.50 15.88 4.67
C ASP A 170 -5.35 15.79 5.96
N PHE A 171 -6.00 14.64 6.19
CA PHE A 171 -6.84 14.39 7.35
C PHE A 171 -6.66 12.97 7.89
N CYS A 172 -6.93 12.79 9.18
CA CYS A 172 -6.83 11.51 9.86
C CYS A 172 -8.13 10.71 9.76
N PRO A 173 -8.10 9.47 9.24
CA PRO A 173 -9.26 8.58 9.19
C PRO A 173 -9.82 8.16 10.56
N ASP A 174 -9.06 8.35 11.64
CA ASP A 174 -9.46 7.95 13.00
C ASP A 174 -10.05 9.12 13.80
N CYS A 175 -9.29 10.20 13.97
CA CYS A 175 -9.68 11.31 14.81
C CYS A 175 -10.20 12.55 14.04
N GLY A 176 -10.11 12.53 12.70
CA GLY A 176 -10.50 13.65 11.83
C GLY A 176 -9.59 14.87 11.89
N GLY A 177 -8.49 14.83 12.65
CA GLY A 177 -7.49 15.90 12.73
C GLY A 177 -6.63 16.00 11.48
N ASP A 178 -5.81 17.04 11.39
CA ASP A 178 -4.91 17.26 10.26
C ASP A 178 -3.87 16.14 10.19
N ALA A 179 -3.60 15.68 8.98
CA ALA A 179 -2.49 14.79 8.67
C ALA A 179 -1.46 15.56 7.84
N SER A 180 -0.19 15.34 8.14
CA SER A 180 0.91 16.01 7.46
C SER A 180 1.90 15.00 6.90
N PHE A 181 2.40 15.34 5.71
CA PHE A 181 3.51 14.67 5.07
C PHE A 181 4.82 15.18 5.66
N ASP A 182 5.71 14.25 6.01
CA ASP A 182 7.07 14.54 6.43
C ASP A 182 8.04 13.56 5.77
N THR A 183 9.30 13.96 5.68
CA THR A 183 10.39 13.15 5.14
C THR A 183 11.49 13.05 6.19
N ASP A 184 11.61 11.88 6.81
CA ASP A 184 12.55 11.63 7.89
C ASP A 184 13.78 10.85 7.41
N VAL A 185 14.95 11.11 7.98
CA VAL A 185 16.16 10.29 7.75
C VAL A 185 16.31 9.29 8.90
N VAL A 186 16.09 8.02 8.59
CA VAL A 186 16.28 6.92 9.54
C VAL A 186 17.67 6.34 9.40
N SER A 187 18.48 6.55 10.44
CA SER A 187 19.80 5.94 10.56
C SER A 187 19.70 4.55 11.17
N SER A 188 19.85 3.51 10.37
CA SER A 188 20.23 2.19 10.88
C SER A 188 21.76 2.15 11.10
N CYS A 189 22.25 1.26 11.98
CA CYS A 189 23.67 1.17 12.38
C CYS A 189 24.69 1.04 11.22
N CYS A 190 24.26 0.84 9.98
CA CYS A 190 25.13 0.72 8.81
C CYS A 190 24.63 1.47 7.56
N HIS A 191 23.46 2.14 7.61
CA HIS A 191 22.90 2.87 6.47
C HIS A 191 21.88 3.92 6.91
N ASP A 192 21.94 5.11 6.30
CA ASP A 192 20.90 6.15 6.40
C ASP A 192 19.99 6.01 5.18
N TYR A 193 18.70 5.80 5.41
CA TYR A 193 17.68 5.89 4.37
C TYR A 193 16.68 6.98 4.74
N GLU A 194 16.12 7.59 3.71
CA GLU A 194 15.08 8.60 3.85
C GLU A 194 13.73 7.87 3.81
N VAL A 195 12.73 8.33 4.55
CA VAL A 195 11.42 7.71 4.66
C VAL A 195 10.37 8.79 4.52
N ALA A 196 9.47 8.62 3.55
CA ALA A 196 8.29 9.43 3.37
C ALA A 196 7.21 8.91 4.32
N THR A 197 6.69 9.79 5.17
CA THR A 197 5.73 9.44 6.21
C THR A 197 4.54 10.39 6.15
N VAL A 198 3.33 9.86 6.24
CA VAL A 198 2.13 10.67 6.54
C VAL A 198 1.66 10.28 7.92
N SER A 199 1.54 11.26 8.83
CA SER A 199 1.10 11.02 10.21
C SER A 199 0.06 12.06 10.65
N CYS A 200 -0.81 11.66 11.58
CA CYS A 200 -1.77 12.58 12.18
C CYS A 200 -1.12 13.44 13.28
N GLU A 201 -1.34 14.76 13.24
CA GLU A 201 -0.81 15.68 14.26
C GLU A 201 -1.60 15.65 15.59
N GLY A 202 -2.81 15.07 15.58
CA GLY A 202 -3.70 15.00 16.74
C GLY A 202 -3.57 13.74 17.58
N CYS A 203 -3.37 12.58 16.94
CA CYS A 203 -3.30 11.28 17.60
C CYS A 203 -2.01 10.50 17.31
N ASP A 204 -1.04 11.12 16.62
CA ASP A 204 0.29 10.59 16.33
C ASP A 204 0.29 9.25 15.57
N VAL A 205 -0.82 8.86 14.95
CA VAL A 205 -0.90 7.61 14.17
C VAL A 205 -0.24 7.79 12.81
N THR A 206 0.62 6.84 12.44
CA THR A 206 1.20 6.74 11.10
C THR A 206 0.17 6.20 10.12
N LEU A 207 -0.05 6.90 9.01
CA LEU A 207 -1.03 6.57 7.97
C LEU A 207 -0.36 6.01 6.70
N PHE A 208 0.87 6.43 6.46
CA PHE A 208 1.69 5.98 5.34
C PHE A 208 3.16 6.01 5.75
N GLU A 209 3.93 5.02 5.30
CA GLU A 209 5.38 4.98 5.45
C GLU A 209 5.99 4.29 4.23
N LEU A 210 6.93 4.94 3.55
CA LEU A 210 7.67 4.35 2.44
C LEU A 210 9.15 4.75 2.48
N PRO A 211 10.10 3.79 2.43
CA PRO A 211 11.51 4.11 2.25
C PRO A 211 11.75 4.78 0.90
N VAL A 212 12.40 5.93 0.91
CA VAL A 212 12.82 6.69 -0.27
C VAL A 212 14.24 6.25 -0.65
N ALA A 213 14.41 5.71 -1.85
CA ALA A 213 15.73 5.38 -2.36
C ALA A 213 16.52 6.68 -2.60
N ARG A 214 17.67 6.85 -1.93
CA ARG A 214 18.56 7.99 -2.22
C ARG A 214 19.08 7.90 -3.65
N ASN A 215 18.75 8.88 -4.47
CA ASN A 215 19.37 9.05 -5.77
C ASN A 215 20.84 9.44 -5.55
N SER A 216 21.77 8.56 -5.94
CA SER A 216 23.21 8.84 -5.83
C SER A 216 23.59 9.87 -6.89
N ALA A 217 23.83 11.11 -6.48
CA ALA A 217 24.32 12.19 -7.34
C ALA A 217 25.70 11.90 -7.94
#